data_AF-A0A966D6P8-F1
#
_entry.id   AF-A0A966D6P8-F1
#
_cell.length_a   1.000
_cell.length_b   1.000
_cell.length_c   1.000
_cell.angle_alpha   90.00
_cell.angle_beta   90.00
_cell.angle_gamma   90.00
#
_symmetry.space_group_name_H-M   'P 1'
#
loop_
_entity.id
_entity.type
_entity.pdbx_description
1 polymer ?
#
loop_
_entity_poly.entity_id
_entity_poly.type
_entity_poly.pdbx_seq_one_letter_code
_entity_poly.pdbx_strand_id
1 'polypeptide(L)'
;MKCQFSLTVTEGKRLIAKAIASLPEVRHALGEGLILLKGGTTVSALSEELCGQPLRISGRITPRGTVSSGAAEPVGAHSLLLRMGVPETADGRLADIGREMGPEDVCVCGANLIDIHGAAAMMAGKDLCGEPGSVIPVLQSEGVRCFVAAGLEKLSPVPLGNACTGAGRKVSSWSMGMSVG
;
A
#
# COMPACT_ATOMS: atom_id res chain seq x y z
N MET A 1 -23.33 -15.76 19.85
CA MET A 1 -23.90 -14.40 19.75
C MET A 1 -23.73 -13.92 18.31
N LYS A 2 -24.73 -13.30 17.68
CA LYS A 2 -24.62 -12.68 16.36
C LYS A 2 -24.71 -11.16 16.54
N CYS A 3 -23.78 -10.41 15.96
CA CYS A 3 -23.76 -8.95 15.99
C CYS A 3 -23.51 -8.41 14.58
N GLN A 4 -24.00 -7.20 14.33
CA GLN A 4 -23.83 -6.48 13.08
C GLN A 4 -23.43 -5.04 13.41
N PHE A 5 -22.39 -4.54 12.76
CA PHE A 5 -21.90 -3.18 12.91
C PHE A 5 -21.75 -2.54 11.53
N SER A 6 -21.92 -1.22 11.46
CA SER A 6 -21.59 -0.42 10.29
C SER A 6 -20.38 0.44 10.62
N LEU A 7 -19.40 0.47 9.73
CA LEU A 7 -18.16 1.22 9.91
C LEU A 7 -18.06 2.30 8.86
N THR A 8 -17.55 3.46 9.26
CA THR A 8 -17.01 4.43 8.31
C THR A 8 -15.79 3.86 7.60
N VAL A 9 -15.39 4.46 6.48
CA VAL A 9 -14.17 4.05 5.75
C VAL A 9 -12.94 4.11 6.66
N THR A 10 -12.83 5.12 7.54
CA THR A 10 -11.68 5.25 8.45
C THR A 10 -11.66 4.13 9.50
N GLU A 11 -12.81 3.78 10.08
CA GLU A 11 -12.93 2.67 11.02
C GLU A 11 -12.66 1.32 10.33
N GLY A 12 -13.14 1.13 9.10
CA GLY A 12 -12.83 -0.04 8.29
C GLY A 12 -11.34 -0.21 8.04
N LYS A 13 -10.61 0.88 7.75
CA LYS A 13 -9.15 0.85 7.60
C LYS A 13 -8.44 0.44 8.89
N ARG A 14 -8.91 0.94 10.04
CA ARG A 14 -8.38 0.55 11.36
C ARG A 14 -8.67 -0.93 11.66
N LEU A 15 -9.84 -1.43 11.29
CA LEU A 15 -10.17 -2.85 11.43
C LEU A 15 -9.26 -3.73 10.56
N ILE A 16 -9.04 -3.36 9.30
CA ILE A 16 -8.11 -4.06 8.40
C ILE A 16 -6.69 -4.05 8.98
N ALA A 17 -6.21 -2.90 9.47
CA ALA A 17 -4.91 -2.79 10.11
C ALA A 17 -4.76 -3.75 11.30
N LYS A 18 -5.77 -3.80 12.19
CA LYS A 18 -5.77 -4.74 13.33
C LYS A 18 -5.82 -6.20 12.89
N ALA A 19 -6.56 -6.51 11.83
CA ALA A 19 -6.62 -7.86 11.28
C ALA A 19 -5.28 -8.30 10.70
N ILE A 20 -4.60 -7.43 9.94
CA ILE A 20 -3.26 -7.73 9.39
C ILE A 20 -2.23 -7.87 10.51
N ALA A 21 -2.23 -6.96 11.50
CA ALA A 21 -1.32 -7.01 12.63
C ALA A 21 -1.45 -8.28 13.48
N SER A 22 -2.62 -8.92 13.49
CA SER A 22 -2.85 -10.15 14.27
C SER A 22 -2.45 -11.43 13.54
N LEU A 23 -2.14 -11.37 12.25
CA LEU A 23 -1.73 -12.53 11.46
C LEU A 23 -0.42 -13.14 11.99
N PRO A 24 -0.32 -14.48 12.13
CA PRO A 24 0.88 -15.15 12.64
C PRO A 24 2.17 -14.76 11.92
N GLU A 25 2.13 -14.68 10.58
CA GLU A 25 3.25 -14.27 9.74
C GLU A 25 3.71 -12.83 9.99
N VAL A 26 2.79 -11.91 10.26
CA VAL A 26 3.11 -10.51 10.55
C VAL A 26 3.74 -10.43 11.93
N ARG A 27 3.23 -11.18 12.91
CA ARG A 27 3.80 -11.24 14.25
C ARG A 27 5.18 -11.90 14.25
N HIS A 28 5.40 -12.91 13.42
CA HIS A 28 6.69 -13.57 13.24
C HIS A 28 7.71 -12.61 12.62
N ALA A 29 7.39 -12.01 11.47
CA ALA A 29 8.25 -11.03 10.80
C ALA A 29 8.54 -9.81 11.69
N LEU A 30 7.61 -9.41 12.55
CA LEU A 30 7.82 -8.31 13.50
C LEU A 30 8.91 -8.64 14.53
N GLY A 31 9.06 -9.91 14.92
CA GLY A 31 10.07 -10.35 15.90
C GLY A 31 11.39 -10.78 15.28
N GLU A 32 11.35 -11.44 14.12
CA GLU A 32 12.49 -12.19 13.58
C GLU A 32 12.88 -11.79 12.14
N GLY A 33 12.04 -11.02 11.45
CA GLY A 33 12.23 -10.71 10.03
C GLY A 33 12.05 -9.23 9.69
N LEU A 34 11.60 -9.01 8.45
CA LEU A 34 11.39 -7.72 7.82
C LEU A 34 9.92 -7.50 7.50
N ILE A 35 9.41 -6.32 7.82
CA ILE A 35 8.09 -5.87 7.37
C ILE A 35 8.25 -4.59 6.55
N LEU A 36 8.06 -4.70 5.24
CA LEU A 36 8.03 -3.54 4.34
C LEU A 36 6.61 -2.99 4.23
N LEU A 37 6.40 -1.77 4.70
CA LEU A 37 5.13 -1.05 4.68
C LEU A 37 5.16 0.06 3.63
N LYS A 38 4.38 -0.09 2.55
CA LYS A 38 4.26 0.95 1.52
C LYS A 38 3.13 1.92 1.82
N GLY A 39 3.43 3.22 1.70
CA GLY A 39 2.52 4.31 2.03
C GLY A 39 1.15 4.26 1.34
N GLY A 40 0.14 4.29 2.18
CA GLY A 40 -1.28 4.34 1.86
C GLY A 40 -2.06 4.53 3.16
N THR A 41 -3.29 5.04 3.12
CA THR A 41 -4.00 5.39 4.37
C THR A 41 -4.24 4.17 5.28
N THR A 42 -4.50 3.01 4.69
CA THR A 42 -4.71 1.76 5.43
C THR A 42 -3.40 1.21 5.98
N VAL A 43 -2.33 1.23 5.17
CA VAL A 43 -1.00 0.79 5.60
C VAL A 43 -0.42 1.73 6.67
N SER A 44 -0.75 3.02 6.64
CA SER A 44 -0.40 3.96 7.72
C SER A 44 -1.09 3.60 9.03
N ALA A 45 -2.35 3.19 8.99
CA ALA A 45 -3.04 2.71 10.18
C ALA A 45 -2.40 1.42 10.75
N LEU A 46 -1.90 0.54 9.86
CA LEU A 46 -1.10 -0.63 10.27
C LEU A 46 0.26 -0.23 10.84
N SER A 47 0.96 0.71 10.21
CA SER A 47 2.24 1.23 10.70
C SER A 47 2.10 1.81 12.11
N GLU A 48 1.04 2.57 12.37
CA GLU A 48 0.71 3.07 13.72
C GLU A 48 0.41 1.93 14.71
N GLU A 49 -0.28 0.88 14.29
CA GLU A 49 -0.57 -0.29 15.15
C GLU A 49 0.72 -1.07 15.51
N LEU A 50 1.66 -1.20 14.56
CA LEU A 50 2.88 -1.99 14.73
C LEU A 50 4.00 -1.24 15.46
N CYS A 51 4.16 0.06 15.19
CA CYS A 51 5.30 0.84 15.69
C CYS A 51 4.96 2.27 16.15
N GLY A 52 3.68 2.65 16.15
CA GLY A 52 3.25 3.99 16.59
C GLY A 52 3.57 5.13 15.62
N GLN A 53 4.09 4.84 14.42
CA GLN A 53 4.48 5.84 13.44
C GLN A 53 3.56 5.85 12.22
N PRO A 54 2.95 7.00 11.86
CA PRO A 54 2.18 7.11 10.62
C PRO A 54 3.09 7.24 9.40
N LEU A 55 2.57 6.84 8.24
CA LEU A 55 3.26 6.99 6.96
C LEU A 55 2.85 8.27 6.26
N ARG A 56 3.78 8.83 5.48
CA ARG A 56 3.47 9.89 4.53
C ARG A 56 2.62 9.34 3.38
N ILE A 57 1.44 9.92 3.16
CA ILE A 57 0.47 9.40 2.18
C ILE A 57 0.60 10.08 0.82
N SER A 58 0.70 9.26 -0.23
CA SER A 58 0.66 9.68 -1.65
C SER A 58 -0.46 8.94 -2.40
N GLY A 59 -0.78 9.38 -3.63
CA GLY A 59 -1.79 8.72 -4.48
C GLY A 59 -3.22 8.90 -3.98
N ARG A 60 -3.53 10.07 -3.39
CA ARG A 60 -4.86 10.41 -2.87
C ARG A 60 -5.69 11.13 -3.93
N ILE A 61 -7.01 11.00 -3.80
CA ILE A 61 -7.98 11.80 -4.56
C ILE A 61 -8.56 12.84 -3.62
N THR A 62 -8.55 14.10 -4.03
CA THR A 62 -9.07 15.27 -3.30
C THR A 62 -10.01 16.05 -4.21
N PRO A 63 -10.70 17.10 -3.73
CA PRO A 63 -11.45 18.01 -4.61
C PRO A 63 -10.60 18.66 -5.72
N ARG A 64 -9.27 18.70 -5.57
CA ARG A 64 -8.32 19.18 -6.59
C ARG A 64 -7.94 18.10 -7.61
N GLY A 65 -8.49 16.89 -7.48
CA GLY A 65 -8.11 15.70 -8.25
C GLY A 65 -7.06 14.83 -7.57
N THR A 66 -6.32 14.08 -8.38
CA THR A 66 -5.25 13.16 -7.96
C THR A 66 -4.01 13.93 -7.52
N VAL A 67 -3.56 13.66 -6.30
CA VAL A 67 -2.43 14.37 -5.67
C VAL A 67 -1.39 13.39 -5.16
N SER A 68 -0.12 13.77 -5.31
CA SER A 68 1.01 13.13 -4.65
C SER A 68 1.24 13.73 -3.26
N SER A 69 2.19 13.17 -2.50
CA SER A 69 2.62 13.74 -1.22
C SER A 69 3.36 15.09 -1.35
N GLY A 70 3.68 15.55 -2.57
CA GLY A 70 3.87 16.95 -2.98
C GLY A 70 4.83 17.91 -2.26
N ALA A 71 5.48 17.54 -1.16
CA ALA A 71 6.33 18.45 -0.40
C ALA A 71 7.76 18.53 -0.96
N ALA A 72 8.30 19.75 -1.08
CA ALA A 72 9.70 19.98 -1.43
C ALA A 72 10.66 19.37 -0.39
N GLU A 73 10.26 19.41 0.89
CA GLU A 73 10.86 18.65 1.98
C GLU A 73 9.82 17.72 2.59
N PRO A 74 9.75 16.45 2.14
CA PRO A 74 8.79 15.50 2.66
C PRO A 74 9.12 15.12 4.12
N VAL A 75 8.17 15.40 5.02
CA VAL A 75 8.23 14.96 6.42
C VAL A 75 7.67 13.54 6.53
N GLY A 76 8.44 12.64 7.14
CA GLY A 76 8.06 11.25 7.37
C GLY A 76 8.25 10.33 6.16
N ALA A 77 8.37 9.03 6.43
CA ALA A 77 8.63 8.01 5.43
C ALA A 77 7.38 7.70 4.59
N HIS A 78 7.51 7.64 3.26
CA HIS A 78 6.43 7.11 2.42
C HIS A 78 6.40 5.59 2.48
N SER A 79 7.56 4.94 2.51
CA SER A 79 7.70 3.51 2.77
C SER A 79 8.57 3.32 4.01
N LEU A 80 8.15 2.43 4.90
CA LEU A 80 8.83 2.14 6.15
C LEU A 80 9.21 0.66 6.17
N LEU A 81 10.42 0.35 6.63
CA LEU A 81 10.82 -1.01 6.94
C LEU A 81 10.82 -1.17 8.45
N LEU A 82 10.21 -2.24 8.95
CA LEU A 82 10.43 -2.70 10.32
C LEU A 82 11.42 -3.86 10.27
N ARG A 83 12.60 -3.67 10.85
CA ARG A 83 13.60 -4.73 11.00
C ARG A 83 13.53 -5.25 12.42
N MET A 84 12.95 -6.43 12.63
CA MET A 84 12.67 -6.98 13.96
C MET A 84 11.97 -5.94 14.86
N GLY A 85 10.96 -5.25 14.30
CA GLY A 85 10.16 -4.25 15.00
C GLY A 85 10.78 -2.85 15.10
N VAL A 86 12.03 -2.66 14.67
CA VAL A 86 12.68 -1.35 14.67
C VAL A 86 12.38 -0.61 13.35
N PRO A 87 11.73 0.57 13.40
CA PRO A 87 11.38 1.32 12.19
C PRO A 87 12.57 2.04 11.58
N GLU A 88 12.75 1.88 10.26
CA GLU A 88 13.69 2.64 9.43
C GLU A 88 13.04 3.09 8.12
N THR A 89 13.45 4.25 7.59
CA THR A 89 12.90 4.77 6.33
C THR A 89 13.31 3.91 5.14
N ALA A 90 12.37 3.41 4.36
CA ALA A 90 12.64 2.59 3.17
C ALA A 90 12.66 3.42 1.87
N ASP A 91 12.35 4.71 1.94
CA ASP A 91 12.35 5.63 0.80
C ASP A 91 13.75 5.67 0.15
N GLY A 92 13.84 5.39 -1.15
CA GLY A 92 15.09 5.38 -1.91
C GLY A 92 15.96 4.12 -1.73
N ARG A 93 15.48 3.12 -0.97
CA ARG A 93 16.20 1.87 -0.68
C ARG A 93 15.38 0.61 -0.98
N LEU A 94 14.21 0.71 -1.62
CA LEU A 94 13.29 -0.42 -1.79
C LEU A 94 13.91 -1.54 -2.63
N ALA A 95 14.73 -1.21 -3.63
CA ALA A 95 15.39 -2.23 -4.44
C ALA A 95 16.40 -3.04 -3.61
N ASP A 96 17.14 -2.40 -2.72
CA ASP A 96 18.12 -3.06 -1.86
C ASP A 96 17.41 -3.90 -0.79
N ILE A 97 16.39 -3.32 -0.14
CA ILE A 97 15.53 -4.04 0.80
C ILE A 97 14.88 -5.25 0.13
N GLY A 98 14.36 -5.09 -1.08
CA GLY A 98 13.73 -6.19 -1.82
C GLY A 98 14.69 -7.35 -2.13
N ARG A 99 16.00 -7.10 -2.22
CA ARG A 99 17.02 -8.17 -2.35
C ARG A 99 17.36 -8.86 -1.04
N GLU A 100 17.13 -8.19 0.09
CA GLU A 100 17.31 -8.77 1.43
C GLU A 100 16.10 -9.63 1.84
N MET A 101 14.92 -9.27 1.35
CA MET A 101 13.67 -9.93 1.76
C MET A 101 13.53 -11.35 1.19
N GLY A 102 12.91 -12.23 1.97
CA GLY A 102 12.64 -13.61 1.59
C GLY A 102 11.34 -14.19 2.19
N PRO A 103 11.22 -15.53 2.25
CA PRO A 103 9.96 -16.22 2.61
C PRO A 103 9.41 -15.93 4.01
N GLU A 104 10.26 -15.55 4.96
CA GLU A 104 9.87 -15.22 6.34
C GLU A 104 9.48 -13.74 6.51
N ASP A 105 9.60 -12.95 5.45
CA ASP A 105 9.34 -11.52 5.47
C ASP A 105 7.96 -11.17 4.89
N VAL A 106 7.49 -9.98 5.27
CA VAL A 106 6.18 -9.47 4.87
C VAL A 106 6.31 -8.14 4.14
N CYS A 107 5.57 -8.00 3.04
CA CYS A 107 5.29 -6.71 2.44
C CYS A 107 3.80 -6.38 2.58
N VAL A 108 3.47 -5.15 2.97
CA VAL A 108 2.10 -4.65 2.97
C VAL A 108 2.00 -3.41 2.11
N CYS A 109 1.13 -3.45 1.11
CA CYS A 109 0.80 -2.30 0.26
C CYS A 109 -0.71 -2.02 0.30
N GLY A 110 -1.11 -0.85 -0.17
CA GLY A 110 -2.53 -0.53 -0.38
C GLY A 110 -2.94 -0.77 -1.82
N ALA A 111 -4.22 -0.54 -2.12
CA ALA A 111 -4.72 -0.49 -3.49
C ALA A 111 -5.56 0.77 -3.72
N ASN A 112 -5.61 1.21 -4.97
CA ASN A 112 -6.55 2.21 -5.45
C ASN A 112 -7.83 1.58 -6.00
N LEU A 113 -7.77 0.31 -6.39
CA LEU A 113 -8.89 -0.45 -6.92
C LEU A 113 -8.68 -1.94 -6.64
N ILE A 114 -9.73 -2.67 -6.28
CA ILE A 114 -9.75 -4.13 -6.09
C ILE A 114 -10.97 -4.71 -6.81
N ASP A 115 -10.98 -6.00 -7.14
CA ASP A 115 -12.18 -6.65 -7.68
C ASP A 115 -12.57 -7.93 -6.91
N ILE A 116 -13.73 -8.49 -7.26
CA ILE A 116 -14.28 -9.70 -6.65
C ILE A 116 -13.47 -10.97 -6.97
N HIS A 117 -12.53 -10.90 -7.92
CA HIS A 117 -11.65 -12.00 -8.30
C HIS A 117 -10.33 -11.97 -7.52
N GLY A 118 -10.18 -11.00 -6.60
CA GLY A 118 -8.99 -10.85 -5.78
C GLY A 118 -7.86 -10.06 -6.45
N ALA A 119 -8.11 -9.43 -7.59
CA ALA A 119 -7.12 -8.55 -8.20
C ALA A 119 -7.07 -7.21 -7.45
N ALA A 120 -5.91 -6.56 -7.51
CA ALA A 120 -5.67 -5.24 -6.94
C ALA A 120 -4.81 -4.39 -7.89
N ALA A 121 -5.12 -3.10 -7.97
CA ALA A 121 -4.39 -2.13 -8.76
C ALA A 121 -4.03 -0.89 -7.93
N MET A 122 -2.83 -0.38 -8.13
CA MET A 122 -2.35 0.89 -7.59
C MET A 122 -2.18 1.89 -8.73
N MET A 123 -2.57 3.15 -8.50
CA MET A 123 -2.38 4.21 -9.48
C MET A 123 -0.90 4.57 -9.63
N ALA A 124 -0.44 4.70 -10.88
CA ALA A 124 0.91 5.09 -11.25
C ALA A 124 0.95 6.54 -11.75
N GLY A 125 1.39 7.46 -10.90
CA GLY A 125 1.56 8.88 -11.23
C GLY A 125 2.95 9.29 -11.70
N LYS A 126 3.94 8.41 -11.53
CA LYS A 126 5.33 8.61 -11.95
C LYS A 126 5.69 7.60 -13.04
N ASP A 127 6.68 7.92 -13.88
CA ASP A 127 7.18 6.99 -14.88
C ASP A 127 7.61 5.67 -14.24
N LEU A 128 7.27 4.56 -14.92
CA LEU A 128 7.50 3.19 -14.46
C LEU A 128 7.02 2.93 -13.02
N CYS A 129 5.93 3.59 -12.62
CA CYS A 129 5.31 3.48 -11.30
C CYS A 129 6.20 3.94 -10.12
N GLY A 130 7.33 4.59 -10.41
CA GLY A 130 8.33 4.95 -9.40
C GLY A 130 8.92 3.72 -8.69
N GLU A 131 9.69 3.99 -7.64
CA GLU A 131 10.43 2.94 -6.92
C GLU A 131 9.53 1.84 -6.33
N PRO A 132 8.38 2.13 -5.67
CA PRO A 132 7.53 1.06 -5.16
C PRO A 132 6.97 0.14 -6.25
N GLY A 133 6.68 0.69 -7.43
CA GLY A 133 6.13 -0.07 -8.53
C GLY A 133 7.13 -0.97 -9.24
N SER A 134 8.44 -0.70 -9.13
CA SER A 134 9.49 -1.60 -9.64
C SER A 134 9.84 -2.74 -8.69
N VAL A 135 9.45 -2.65 -7.41
CA VAL A 135 9.84 -3.61 -6.37
C VAL A 135 8.66 -4.44 -5.89
N ILE A 136 7.59 -3.80 -5.42
CA ILE A 136 6.48 -4.49 -4.72
C ILE A 136 5.82 -5.58 -5.58
N PRO A 137 5.52 -5.36 -6.87
CA PRO A 137 4.87 -6.38 -7.70
C PRO A 137 5.72 -7.64 -7.90
N VAL A 138 7.04 -7.55 -7.71
CA VAL A 138 7.96 -8.67 -7.92
C VAL A 138 8.41 -9.34 -6.62
N LEU A 139 8.16 -8.77 -5.43
CA LEU A 139 8.58 -9.38 -4.17
C LEU A 139 8.04 -10.81 -3.97
N GLN A 140 6.85 -11.10 -4.49
CA GLN A 140 6.30 -12.46 -4.44
C GLN A 140 7.15 -13.48 -5.21
N SER A 141 7.93 -13.09 -6.24
CA SER A 141 8.86 -14.01 -6.91
C SER A 141 10.02 -14.42 -6.01
N GLU A 142 10.36 -13.61 -5.01
CA GLU A 142 11.37 -13.90 -3.99
C GLU A 142 10.79 -14.68 -2.79
N GLY A 143 9.51 -15.08 -2.87
CA GLY A 143 8.81 -15.81 -1.81
C GLY A 143 8.24 -14.94 -0.70
N VAL A 144 8.41 -13.61 -0.76
CA VAL A 144 7.91 -12.66 0.24
C VAL A 144 6.38 -12.70 0.31
N ARG A 145 5.85 -12.77 1.52
CA ARG A 145 4.39 -12.72 1.72
C ARG A 145 3.88 -11.29 1.56
N CYS A 146 3.03 -11.08 0.56
CA CYS A 146 2.50 -9.77 0.23
C CYS A 146 1.02 -9.65 0.61
N PHE A 147 0.68 -8.63 1.40
CA PHE A 147 -0.70 -8.27 1.73
C PHE A 147 -1.12 -6.98 1.05
N VAL A 148 -2.35 -6.98 0.52
CA VAL A 148 -3.00 -5.78 -0.01
C VAL A 148 -4.05 -5.29 0.99
N ALA A 149 -3.77 -4.18 1.65
CA ALA A 149 -4.65 -3.56 2.63
C ALA A 149 -5.64 -2.59 1.94
N ALA A 150 -6.78 -3.12 1.51
CA ALA A 150 -7.84 -2.34 0.85
C ALA A 150 -9.23 -2.68 1.41
N GLY A 151 -10.07 -1.66 1.57
CA GLY A 151 -11.47 -1.83 1.95
C GLY A 151 -12.40 -1.85 0.75
N LEU A 152 -13.68 -2.14 1.00
CA LEU A 152 -14.71 -2.26 -0.05
C LEU A 152 -15.00 -0.93 -0.76
N GLU A 153 -14.57 0.22 -0.21
CA GLU A 153 -14.65 1.50 -0.92
C GLU A 153 -13.75 1.55 -2.17
N LYS A 154 -12.87 0.56 -2.33
CA LYS A 154 -12.00 0.36 -3.49
C LYS A 154 -12.53 -0.68 -4.46
N LEU A 155 -13.72 -1.24 -4.23
CA LEU A 155 -14.27 -2.28 -5.08
C LEU A 155 -14.63 -1.72 -6.46
N SER A 156 -14.07 -2.33 -7.49
CA SER A 156 -14.35 -2.04 -8.88
C SER A 156 -15.72 -2.59 -9.28
N PRO A 157 -16.53 -1.85 -10.05
CA PRO A 157 -17.77 -2.37 -10.62
C PRO A 157 -17.54 -3.36 -11.78
N VAL A 158 -16.31 -3.46 -12.29
CA VAL A 158 -15.91 -4.35 -13.39
C VAL A 158 -14.60 -5.08 -13.05
N PRO A 159 -14.29 -6.22 -13.68
CA PRO A 159 -12.99 -6.88 -13.51
C PRO A 159 -11.83 -5.91 -13.80
N LEU A 160 -10.77 -5.97 -13.00
CA LEU A 160 -9.64 -5.04 -13.12
C LEU A 160 -8.94 -5.14 -14.48
N GLY A 161 -8.91 -6.35 -15.08
CA GLY A 161 -8.40 -6.53 -16.43
C GLY A 161 -9.08 -5.60 -17.46
N ASN A 162 -10.39 -5.35 -17.31
CA ASN A 162 -11.14 -4.45 -18.18
C ASN A 162 -10.98 -2.98 -17.78
N ALA A 163 -10.90 -2.69 -16.48
CA ALA A 163 -10.70 -1.31 -16.01
C ALA A 163 -9.32 -0.77 -16.46
N CYS A 164 -8.28 -1.60 -16.37
CA CYS A 164 -6.91 -1.21 -16.66
C CYS A 164 -6.62 -1.01 -18.15
N THR A 165 -7.40 -1.60 -19.08
CA THR A 165 -7.17 -1.40 -20.54
C THR A 165 -7.39 0.03 -20.99
N GLY A 166 -8.24 0.79 -20.29
CA GLY A 166 -8.49 2.20 -20.56
C GLY A 166 -7.65 3.16 -19.72
N ALA A 167 -6.86 2.64 -18.77
CA ALA A 167 -6.06 3.44 -17.86
C ALA A 167 -4.66 3.68 -18.42
N GLY A 168 -4.10 4.87 -18.16
CA GLY A 168 -2.72 5.15 -18.54
C GLY A 168 -2.36 6.62 -18.43
N ARG A 169 -1.21 6.87 -17.84
CA ARG A 169 -0.69 8.22 -17.60
C ARG A 169 -0.49 9.05 -18.86
N LYS A 170 -0.18 8.39 -19.98
CA LYS A 170 0.11 9.01 -21.28
C LYS A 170 -1.07 9.00 -22.24
N VAL A 171 -2.18 8.32 -21.90
CA VAL A 171 -3.39 8.28 -22.72
C VAL A 171 -4.42 9.32 -22.28
N SER A 172 -4.32 9.84 -21.05
CA SER A 172 -5.20 10.92 -20.58
C SER A 172 -4.95 12.22 -21.35
N SER A 173 -5.94 12.71 -22.11
CA SER A 173 -5.87 14.02 -22.76
C SER A 173 -5.99 15.18 -21.77
N TRP A 174 -6.60 14.94 -20.61
CA TRP A 174 -6.77 15.90 -19.52
C TRP A 174 -6.92 15.18 -18.17
N SER A 175 -6.49 15.80 -17.07
CA SER A 175 -6.66 15.27 -15.71
C SER A 175 -6.83 16.42 -14.70
N MET A 176 -7.72 16.24 -13.72
CA MET A 176 -7.67 17.05 -12.50
C MET A 176 -6.50 16.58 -11.64
N GLY A 177 -5.51 17.45 -11.44
CA GLY A 177 -4.28 17.07 -10.75
C GLY A 177 -3.36 16.22 -11.63
N MET A 178 -2.67 15.25 -11.02
CA MET A 178 -1.69 14.41 -11.70
C MET A 178 -2.37 13.30 -12.50
N SER A 179 -2.12 13.20 -13.81
CA SER A 179 -2.55 12.01 -14.58
C SER A 179 -1.93 10.74 -13.99
N VAL A 180 -2.69 9.64 -14.01
CA VAL A 180 -2.32 8.33 -13.49
C VAL A 180 -2.73 7.23 -14.47
N GLY A 181 -2.04 6.10 -14.40
CA GLY A 181 -2.42 4.84 -15.04
C GLY A 181 -2.64 3.75 -14.02
#